data_AF-H3NMS4-F1
#
_entry.id   AF-H3NMS4-F1
#
_cell.length_a   1.000
_cell.length_b   1.000
_cell.length_c   1.000
_cell.angle_alpha   90.00
_cell.angle_beta   90.00
_cell.angle_gamma   90.00
#
_symmetry.space_group_name_H-M   'P 1'
#
loop_
_entity.id
_entity.type
_entity.pdbx_description
1 polymer ?
#
loop_
_entity_poly.entity_id
_entity_poly.type
_entity_poly.pdbx_seq_one_letter_code
_entity_poly.pdbx_strand_id
1 'polypeptide(L)'
;MKKYILTEQIKKYNLYQKLCNYSPIIFTILSIPSVIYGLYTLKKYNNPQLNTVFLALVIVSIITMSIIAIFIGTTYLKYKRLDITKNATFESISGLEYHRDKLDGLSPVEISYLTDLELEEDKDIAAQILQYELWGVIEFVNGKINIKNINDSRLKERDKILIKLLANDATDLSQWKKQSYNDMTNSKFFYESKDGKSKLLKITYRLAYISLIFFIIFFILFLITSLRNLENLDNFTYIFDYFINMENNDLSNFIITNNEMYIVIAFMLLAGIIFGSFIAGIGVARFDYVNNVNKSKLIRTNEGNRTTEYIFGLKNFINDFTLLSEREKKELVLWDDFLIYAVVLEENKKIIDEIFSYRNEKKYESTLNKIKKYF
;
A
#
# COMPACT_ATOMS: atom_id res chain seq x y z
N MET A 1 3.13 -28.46 7.01
CA MET A 1 1.89 -27.63 6.92
C MET A 1 2.32 -26.18 6.74
N LYS A 2 1.59 -25.31 6.01
CA LYS A 2 1.96 -23.89 5.92
C LYS A 2 1.32 -23.10 7.06
N LYS A 3 2.11 -22.29 7.76
CA LYS A 3 1.66 -21.35 8.80
C LYS A 3 2.08 -19.93 8.38
N TYR A 4 1.40 -18.90 8.88
CA TYR A 4 1.78 -17.51 8.62
C TYR A 4 1.79 -16.71 9.93
N ILE A 5 2.73 -15.78 10.04
CA ILE A 5 2.81 -14.85 11.16
C ILE A 5 1.93 -13.64 10.84
N LEU A 6 1.02 -13.27 11.74
CA LEU A 6 0.18 -12.08 11.56
C LEU A 6 0.99 -10.82 11.91
N THR A 7 1.23 -9.95 10.93
CA THR A 7 1.89 -8.65 11.16
C THR A 7 0.94 -7.46 11.06
N GLU A 8 1.38 -6.34 11.60
CA GLU A 8 0.70 -5.05 11.54
C GLU A 8 0.53 -4.55 10.11
N GLN A 9 1.52 -4.77 9.25
CA GLN A 9 1.38 -4.42 7.85
C GLN A 9 0.18 -5.12 7.22
N ILE A 10 -0.02 -6.41 7.51
CA ILE A 10 -1.19 -7.16 7.01
C ILE A 10 -2.49 -6.50 7.51
N LYS A 11 -2.55 -6.12 8.81
CA LYS A 11 -3.71 -5.41 9.40
C LYS A 11 -3.95 -4.05 8.73
N LYS A 12 -2.90 -3.26 8.53
CA LYS A 12 -2.90 -1.91 7.93
C LYS A 12 -3.37 -1.93 6.48
N TYR A 13 -2.82 -2.80 5.65
CA TYR A 13 -3.23 -2.94 4.25
C TYR A 13 -4.67 -3.49 4.12
N ASN A 14 -5.13 -4.31 5.07
CA ASN A 14 -6.53 -4.72 5.13
C ASN A 14 -7.48 -3.54 5.42
N LEU A 15 -7.10 -2.65 6.35
CA LEU A 15 -7.84 -1.42 6.63
C LEU A 15 -7.86 -0.49 5.41
N TYR A 16 -6.71 -0.25 4.79
CA TYR A 16 -6.62 0.58 3.58
C TYR A 16 -7.47 0.02 2.43
N GLN A 17 -7.48 -1.30 2.26
CA GLN A 17 -8.31 -1.92 1.24
C GLN A 17 -9.81 -1.65 1.51
N LYS A 18 -10.25 -1.69 2.77
CA LYS A 18 -11.63 -1.30 3.15
C LYS A 18 -11.89 0.18 2.87
N LEU A 19 -10.91 1.05 3.11
CA LEU A 19 -11.05 2.49 2.86
C LEU A 19 -11.25 2.83 1.38
N CYS A 20 -10.64 2.08 0.46
CA CYS A 20 -10.85 2.28 -0.98
C CYS A 20 -12.30 2.13 -1.42
N ASN A 21 -13.12 1.36 -0.69
CA ASN A 21 -14.54 1.22 -1.01
C ASN A 21 -15.35 2.52 -0.76
N TYR A 22 -14.79 3.47 -0.01
CA TYR A 22 -15.38 4.79 0.21
C TYR A 22 -14.95 5.85 -0.81
N SER A 23 -14.24 5.46 -1.89
CA SER A 23 -13.91 6.39 -2.97
C SER A 23 -15.13 7.16 -3.53
N PRO A 24 -16.36 6.59 -3.63
CA PRO A 24 -17.51 7.35 -4.12
C PRO A 24 -17.81 8.58 -3.29
N ILE A 25 -17.66 8.48 -1.97
CA ILE A 25 -17.91 9.61 -1.04
C ILE A 25 -16.85 10.69 -1.22
N ILE A 26 -15.60 10.31 -1.50
CA ILE A 26 -14.52 11.27 -1.72
C ILE A 26 -14.78 12.04 -3.03
N PHE A 27 -15.15 11.36 -4.11
CA PHE A 27 -15.42 12.01 -5.38
C PHE A 27 -16.69 12.87 -5.36
N THR A 28 -17.73 12.46 -4.62
CA THR A 28 -18.91 13.33 -4.43
C THR A 28 -18.52 14.63 -3.73
N ILE A 29 -17.76 14.57 -2.63
CA ILE A 29 -17.30 15.77 -1.91
C ILE A 29 -16.44 16.67 -2.83
N LEU A 30 -15.49 16.08 -3.56
CA LEU A 30 -14.61 16.83 -4.48
C LEU A 30 -15.37 17.47 -5.65
N SER A 31 -16.52 16.93 -6.05
CA SER A 31 -17.35 17.47 -7.13
C SER A 31 -18.25 18.63 -6.72
N ILE A 32 -18.46 18.88 -5.43
CA ILE A 32 -19.39 19.93 -4.94
C ILE A 32 -19.05 21.33 -5.52
N PRO A 33 -17.78 21.79 -5.52
CA PRO A 33 -17.46 23.13 -6.03
C PRO A 33 -17.74 23.29 -7.53
N SER A 34 -17.45 22.26 -8.34
CA SER A 34 -17.70 22.30 -9.78
C SER A 34 -19.18 22.25 -10.12
N VAL A 35 -19.97 21.49 -9.34
CA VAL A 35 -21.43 21.47 -9.44
C VAL A 35 -22.02 22.85 -9.14
N ILE A 36 -21.61 23.49 -8.05
CA ILE A 36 -22.10 24.83 -7.67
C ILE A 36 -21.78 25.85 -8.76
N TYR A 37 -20.55 25.84 -9.26
CA TYR A 37 -20.12 26.76 -10.32
C TYR A 37 -20.85 26.51 -11.66
N GLY A 38 -21.01 25.25 -12.04
CA GLY A 38 -21.73 24.87 -13.25
C GLY A 38 -23.20 25.28 -13.22
N LEU A 39 -23.90 25.01 -12.10
CA LEU A 39 -25.29 25.43 -11.92
C LEU A 39 -25.44 26.96 -11.90
N TYR A 40 -24.51 27.69 -11.27
CA TYR A 40 -24.51 29.16 -11.31
C TYR A 40 -24.40 29.70 -12.74
N THR A 41 -23.53 29.10 -13.56
CA THR A 41 -23.32 29.51 -14.96
C THR A 41 -24.51 29.17 -15.84
N LEU A 42 -25.09 27.97 -15.68
CA LEU A 42 -26.25 27.52 -16.45
C LEU A 42 -27.53 28.27 -16.11
N LYS A 43 -27.66 28.79 -14.87
CA LYS A 43 -28.77 29.66 -14.47
C LYS A 43 -28.90 30.90 -15.37
N LYS A 44 -27.80 31.37 -15.98
CA LYS A 44 -27.80 32.49 -16.93
C LYS A 44 -28.53 32.18 -18.25
N TYR A 45 -28.61 30.91 -18.64
CA TYR A 45 -29.21 30.46 -19.90
C TYR A 45 -30.68 30.03 -19.75
N ASN A 46 -31.19 29.95 -18.52
CA ASN A 46 -32.60 29.74 -18.18
C ASN A 46 -33.30 28.53 -18.87
N ASN A 47 -32.53 27.50 -19.23
CA ASN A 47 -33.05 26.27 -19.84
C ASN A 47 -32.97 25.10 -18.83
N PRO A 48 -34.11 24.55 -18.38
CA PRO A 48 -34.13 23.47 -17.39
C PRO A 48 -33.54 22.15 -17.91
N GLN A 49 -33.63 21.88 -19.22
CA GLN A 49 -33.10 20.66 -19.83
C GLN A 49 -31.57 20.61 -19.75
N LEU A 50 -30.89 21.75 -19.92
CA LEU A 50 -29.43 21.86 -19.79
C LEU A 50 -28.96 21.59 -18.36
N ASN A 51 -29.73 21.98 -17.35
CA ASN A 51 -29.40 21.68 -15.95
C ASN A 51 -29.49 20.17 -15.66
N THR A 52 -30.51 19.49 -16.18
CA THR A 52 -30.66 18.03 -16.03
C THR A 52 -29.56 17.25 -16.72
N VAL A 53 -29.17 17.65 -17.94
CA VAL A 53 -28.06 17.01 -18.68
C VAL A 53 -26.73 17.22 -17.96
N PHE A 54 -26.48 18.43 -17.45
CA PHE A 54 -25.28 18.72 -16.66
C PHE A 54 -25.18 17.86 -15.39
N LEU A 55 -26.27 17.77 -14.61
CA LEU A 55 -26.33 16.93 -13.41
C LEU A 55 -26.11 15.44 -13.74
N ALA A 56 -26.71 14.94 -14.82
CA ALA A 56 -26.52 13.57 -15.27
C ALA A 56 -25.04 13.29 -15.63
N LEU A 57 -24.38 14.20 -16.36
CA LEU A 57 -22.97 14.09 -16.72
C LEU A 57 -22.06 14.09 -15.47
N VAL A 58 -22.35 14.94 -14.49
CA VAL A 58 -21.61 14.94 -13.23
C VAL A 58 -21.76 13.60 -12.51
N ILE A 59 -22.98 13.09 -12.38
CA ILE A 59 -23.23 11.79 -11.72
C ILE A 59 -22.47 10.67 -12.44
N VAL A 60 -22.52 10.61 -13.77
CA VAL A 60 -21.78 9.63 -14.58
C VAL A 60 -20.25 9.77 -14.37
N SER A 61 -19.74 11.01 -14.31
CA SER A 61 -18.30 11.25 -14.05
C SER A 61 -17.88 10.78 -12.66
N ILE A 62 -18.72 10.99 -11.63
CA ILE A 62 -18.46 10.53 -10.26
C ILE A 62 -18.43 9.01 -10.23
N ILE A 63 -19.42 8.34 -10.83
CA ILE A 63 -19.51 6.87 -10.87
C ILE A 63 -18.28 6.29 -11.58
N THR A 64 -17.93 6.81 -12.75
CA THR A 64 -16.80 6.30 -13.54
C THR A 64 -15.47 6.48 -12.82
N MET A 65 -15.19 7.66 -12.26
CA MET A 65 -13.97 7.92 -11.47
C MET A 65 -13.89 7.07 -10.20
N SER A 66 -15.04 6.85 -9.54
CA SER A 66 -15.11 6.01 -8.34
C SER A 66 -14.81 4.54 -8.63
N ILE A 67 -15.36 4.00 -9.72
CA ILE A 67 -15.09 2.63 -10.18
C ILE A 67 -13.59 2.47 -10.48
N ILE A 68 -13.00 3.42 -11.21
CA ILE A 68 -11.56 3.39 -11.52
C ILE A 68 -10.72 3.42 -10.24
N ALA A 69 -11.03 4.31 -9.30
CA ALA A 69 -10.28 4.43 -8.05
C ALA A 69 -10.43 3.21 -7.13
N ILE A 70 -11.63 2.64 -7.01
CA ILE A 70 -11.85 1.37 -6.30
C ILE A 70 -11.00 0.29 -6.95
N PHE A 71 -11.02 0.19 -8.28
CA PHE A 71 -10.33 -0.87 -8.99
C PHE A 71 -8.80 -0.75 -8.85
N ILE A 72 -8.22 0.44 -9.04
CA ILE A 72 -6.77 0.67 -8.88
C ILE A 72 -6.36 0.52 -7.41
N GLY A 73 -7.09 1.15 -6.47
CA GLY A 73 -6.74 1.13 -5.06
C GLY A 73 -6.84 -0.26 -4.45
N THR A 74 -7.95 -0.96 -4.68
CA THR A 74 -8.13 -2.31 -4.13
C THR A 74 -7.15 -3.32 -4.74
N THR A 75 -6.77 -3.17 -6.01
CA THR A 75 -5.79 -4.07 -6.64
C THR A 75 -4.39 -3.87 -6.10
N TYR A 76 -3.90 -2.63 -6.02
CA TYR A 76 -2.60 -2.32 -5.44
C TYR A 76 -2.49 -2.76 -3.97
N LEU A 77 -3.51 -2.46 -3.16
CA LEU A 77 -3.51 -2.79 -1.73
C LEU A 77 -3.65 -4.29 -1.48
N LYS A 78 -4.51 -4.98 -2.25
CA LYS A 78 -4.61 -6.44 -2.20
C LYS A 78 -3.29 -7.10 -2.60
N TYR A 79 -2.60 -6.56 -3.61
CA TYR A 79 -1.26 -7.01 -4.00
C TYR A 79 -0.27 -6.89 -2.84
N LYS A 80 -0.13 -5.69 -2.27
CA LYS A 80 0.81 -5.45 -1.16
C LYS A 80 0.52 -6.41 -0.01
N ARG A 81 -0.76 -6.60 0.32
CA ARG A 81 -1.19 -7.56 1.34
C ARG A 81 -0.79 -9.00 1.00
N LEU A 82 -1.00 -9.46 -0.23
CA LEU A 82 -0.64 -10.81 -0.65
C LEU A 82 0.87 -11.04 -0.62
N ASP A 83 1.66 -10.06 -1.03
CA ASP A 83 3.13 -10.09 -0.99
C ASP A 83 3.64 -10.23 0.45
N ILE A 84 3.16 -9.37 1.35
CA ILE A 84 3.48 -9.42 2.78
C ILE A 84 3.03 -10.75 3.40
N THR A 85 1.81 -11.20 3.10
CA THR A 85 1.29 -12.48 3.64
C THR A 85 2.13 -13.66 3.17
N LYS A 86 2.55 -13.66 1.90
CA LYS A 86 3.41 -14.70 1.34
C LYS A 86 4.77 -14.71 2.01
N ASN A 87 5.36 -13.54 2.24
CA ASN A 87 6.64 -13.42 2.92
C ASN A 87 6.56 -13.86 4.39
N ALA A 88 5.45 -13.55 5.07
CA ALA A 88 5.16 -13.98 6.44
C ALA A 88 4.75 -15.47 6.56
N THR A 89 4.53 -16.16 5.43
CA THR A 89 4.21 -17.59 5.40
C THR A 89 5.49 -18.42 5.42
N PHE A 90 5.51 -19.46 6.24
CA PHE A 90 6.63 -20.41 6.36
C PHE A 90 6.13 -21.85 6.39
N GLU A 91 7.04 -22.79 6.15
CA GLU A 91 6.77 -24.22 6.25
C GLU A 91 7.02 -24.70 7.67
N SER A 92 5.95 -25.17 8.33
CA SER A 92 6.03 -25.76 9.67
C SER A 92 6.62 -27.17 9.57
N ILE A 93 7.72 -27.39 10.30
CA ILE A 93 8.51 -28.63 10.29
C ILE A 93 8.03 -29.55 11.42
N SER A 94 7.81 -28.99 12.59
CA SER A 94 7.50 -29.74 13.83
C SER A 94 6.05 -29.57 14.28
N GLY A 95 5.32 -28.59 13.74
CA GLY A 95 3.94 -28.31 14.11
C GLY A 95 3.79 -27.43 15.36
N LEU A 96 4.87 -26.91 15.94
CA LEU A 96 4.84 -26.15 17.20
C LEU A 96 3.89 -24.95 17.15
N GLU A 97 3.08 -24.83 18.20
CA GLU A 97 2.14 -23.71 18.40
C GLU A 97 2.67 -22.69 19.40
N TYR A 98 3.41 -23.14 20.40
CA TYR A 98 4.00 -22.31 21.44
C TYR A 98 5.47 -22.66 21.62
N HIS A 99 6.28 -21.65 21.91
CA HIS A 99 7.69 -21.77 22.23
C HIS A 99 8.02 -20.75 23.32
N ARG A 100 8.65 -21.20 24.41
CA ARG A 100 8.94 -20.34 25.57
C ARG A 100 10.42 -20.02 25.71
N ASP A 101 11.29 -20.83 25.14
CA ASP A 101 12.72 -20.70 25.36
C ASP A 101 13.28 -19.48 24.64
N LYS A 102 14.44 -19.00 25.11
CA LYS A 102 15.12 -17.86 24.51
C LYS A 102 15.64 -18.22 23.13
N LEU A 103 15.59 -17.24 22.22
CA LEU A 103 16.15 -17.37 20.88
C LEU A 103 17.63 -17.00 20.90
N ASP A 104 18.43 -17.85 21.54
CA ASP A 104 19.86 -17.58 21.75
C ASP A 104 20.61 -17.38 20.43
N GLY A 105 21.39 -16.30 20.37
CA GLY A 105 22.25 -15.99 19.22
C GLY A 105 21.56 -15.36 18.01
N LEU A 106 20.26 -15.07 18.06
CA LEU A 106 19.55 -14.30 17.03
C LEU A 106 19.50 -12.82 17.37
N SER A 107 19.87 -11.97 16.42
CA SER A 107 19.67 -10.52 16.55
C SER A 107 18.23 -10.10 16.20
N PRO A 108 17.76 -8.92 16.63
CA PRO A 108 16.46 -8.35 16.25
C PRO A 108 16.25 -8.31 14.73
N VAL A 109 17.28 -7.86 14.00
CA VAL A 109 17.30 -7.88 12.53
C VAL A 109 17.08 -9.29 11.95
N GLU A 110 17.71 -10.31 12.51
CA GLU A 110 17.56 -11.69 12.04
C GLU A 110 16.15 -12.23 12.31
N ILE A 111 15.59 -11.91 13.47
CA ILE A 111 14.21 -12.25 13.82
C ILE A 111 13.26 -11.58 12.82
N SER A 112 13.43 -10.30 12.52
CA SER A 112 12.61 -9.55 11.55
C SER A 112 12.68 -10.15 10.14
N TYR A 113 13.87 -10.49 9.64
CA TYR A 113 13.98 -11.19 8.35
C TYR A 113 13.35 -12.59 8.38
N LEU A 114 13.45 -13.31 9.50
CA LEU A 114 12.83 -14.62 9.66
C LEU A 114 11.31 -14.52 9.71
N THR A 115 10.73 -13.44 10.23
CA THR A 115 9.28 -13.21 10.20
C THR A 115 8.80 -12.74 8.85
N ASP A 116 9.42 -11.70 8.28
CA ASP A 116 8.81 -10.91 7.20
C ASP A 116 9.60 -10.88 5.89
N LEU A 117 10.80 -11.48 5.86
CA LEU A 117 11.77 -11.45 4.73
C LEU A 117 12.21 -10.04 4.31
N GLU A 118 11.78 -9.00 5.02
CA GLU A 118 12.05 -7.59 4.76
C GLU A 118 12.18 -6.85 6.10
N LEU A 119 12.94 -5.76 6.11
CA LEU A 119 13.09 -4.90 7.29
C LEU A 119 12.02 -3.80 7.32
N GLU A 120 11.44 -3.62 8.50
CA GLU A 120 10.53 -2.55 8.87
C GLU A 120 11.23 -1.53 9.77
N GLU A 121 11.38 -0.29 9.29
CA GLU A 121 12.20 0.73 9.97
C GLU A 121 11.80 0.98 11.43
N ASP A 122 10.49 1.10 11.70
CA ASP A 122 10.03 1.54 13.02
C ASP A 122 10.31 0.47 14.09
N LYS A 123 9.77 -0.74 13.92
CA LYS A 123 9.90 -1.82 14.91
C LYS A 123 11.34 -2.36 15.01
N ASP A 124 12.04 -2.47 13.87
CA ASP A 124 13.37 -3.08 13.85
C ASP A 124 14.42 -2.16 14.44
N ILE A 125 14.35 -0.85 14.16
CA ILE A 125 15.26 0.12 14.78
C ILE A 125 14.98 0.24 16.28
N ALA A 126 13.71 0.27 16.69
CA ALA A 126 13.34 0.31 18.10
C ALA A 126 13.91 -0.90 18.87
N ALA A 127 13.73 -2.11 18.35
CA ALA A 127 14.27 -3.31 18.95
C ALA A 127 15.81 -3.33 18.97
N GLN A 128 16.44 -2.84 17.92
CA GLN A 128 17.89 -2.80 17.82
C GLN A 128 18.50 -1.77 18.79
N ILE A 129 17.83 -0.63 18.99
CA ILE A 129 18.17 0.37 20.01
C ILE A 129 18.06 -0.23 21.41
N LEU A 130 16.97 -0.94 21.72
CA LEU A 130 16.80 -1.61 23.02
C LEU A 130 17.93 -2.62 23.28
N GLN A 131 18.30 -3.39 22.26
CA GLN A 131 19.41 -4.32 22.36
C GLN A 131 20.74 -3.61 22.67
N TYR A 132 21.04 -2.48 22.01
CA TYR A 132 22.26 -1.73 22.29
C TYR A 132 22.28 -1.13 23.70
N GLU A 133 21.13 -0.69 24.22
CA GLU A 133 21.00 -0.17 25.57
C GLU A 133 21.24 -1.27 26.60
N LEU A 134 20.64 -2.45 26.39
CA LEU A 134 20.87 -3.64 27.23
C LEU A 134 22.33 -4.09 27.21
N TRP A 135 23.03 -3.93 26.09
CA TRP A 135 24.46 -4.21 26.00
C TRP A 135 25.35 -3.12 26.63
N GLY A 136 24.78 -2.00 27.05
CA GLY A 136 25.51 -0.84 27.58
C GLY A 136 26.29 -0.07 26.51
N VAL A 137 26.02 -0.31 25.24
CA VAL A 137 26.67 0.35 24.09
C VAL A 137 26.17 1.79 23.94
N ILE A 138 24.88 1.99 24.17
CA ILE A 138 24.22 3.30 24.16
C ILE A 138 23.53 3.58 25.49
N GLU A 139 23.37 4.86 25.81
CA GLU A 139 22.55 5.32 26.92
C GLU A 139 21.70 6.51 26.48
N PHE A 140 20.44 6.53 26.92
CA PHE A 140 19.57 7.68 26.73
C PHE A 140 19.79 8.69 27.85
N VAL A 141 20.41 9.83 27.51
CA VAL A 141 20.57 10.97 28.44
C VAL A 141 19.87 12.18 27.84
N ASN A 142 18.86 12.72 28.54
CA ASN A 142 18.11 13.92 28.14
C ASN A 142 17.61 13.89 26.68
N GLY A 143 17.00 12.77 26.25
CA GLY A 143 16.48 12.61 24.89
C GLY A 143 17.56 12.51 23.79
N LYS A 144 18.83 12.32 24.15
CA LYS A 144 19.94 12.07 23.22
C LYS A 144 20.54 10.69 23.46
N ILE A 145 20.87 10.02 22.36
CA ILE A 145 21.63 8.76 22.36
C ILE A 145 23.10 9.12 22.58
N ASN A 146 23.65 8.74 23.73
CA ASN A 146 25.07 8.84 24.00
C ASN A 146 25.74 7.49 23.70
N ILE A 147 26.82 7.50 22.92
CA ILE A 147 27.56 6.28 22.59
C ILE A 147 28.63 6.06 23.66
N LYS A 148 28.52 4.96 24.42
CA LYS A 148 29.50 4.57 25.42
C LYS A 148 30.63 3.72 24.84
N ASN A 149 30.28 2.70 24.04
CA ASN A 149 31.27 1.77 23.51
C ASN A 149 30.90 1.22 22.13
N ILE A 150 31.42 1.85 21.06
CA ILE A 150 31.14 1.44 19.68
C ILE A 150 31.96 0.22 19.20
N ASN A 151 33.00 -0.17 19.95
CA ASN A 151 33.93 -1.25 19.57
C ASN A 151 33.64 -2.56 20.32
N ASP A 152 32.41 -2.72 20.83
CA ASP A 152 31.98 -3.96 21.46
C ASP A 152 32.09 -5.14 20.47
N SER A 153 32.67 -6.25 20.92
CA SER A 153 32.90 -7.45 20.09
C SER A 153 31.62 -8.13 19.63
N ARG A 154 30.48 -7.83 20.29
CA ARG A 154 29.16 -8.35 19.94
C ARG A 154 28.53 -7.62 18.74
N LEU A 155 29.00 -6.42 18.41
CA LEU A 155 28.43 -5.60 17.33
C LEU A 155 28.92 -6.05 15.96
N LYS A 156 27.98 -6.32 15.06
CA LYS A 156 28.27 -6.55 13.63
C LYS A 156 28.51 -5.22 12.92
N GLU A 157 29.05 -5.27 11.71
CA GLU A 157 29.30 -4.06 10.90
C GLU A 157 28.00 -3.27 10.62
N ARG A 158 26.87 -3.96 10.38
CA ARG A 158 25.56 -3.29 10.27
C ARG A 158 25.20 -2.48 11.51
N ASP A 159 25.57 -2.96 12.70
CA ASP A 159 25.18 -2.35 13.97
C ASP A 159 25.96 -1.06 14.19
N LYS A 160 27.27 -1.09 13.87
CA LYS A 160 28.13 0.10 13.86
C LYS A 160 27.63 1.17 12.88
N ILE A 161 27.14 0.77 11.70
CA ILE A 161 26.54 1.69 10.73
C ILE A 161 25.30 2.35 11.35
N LEU A 162 24.39 1.56 11.93
CA LEU A 162 23.17 2.10 12.53
C LEU A 162 23.49 3.05 13.69
N ILE A 163 24.40 2.69 14.59
CA ILE A 163 24.79 3.54 15.73
C ILE A 163 25.38 4.87 15.24
N LYS A 164 26.22 4.87 14.19
CA LYS A 164 26.75 6.10 13.58
C LYS A 164 25.65 6.96 12.97
N LEU A 165 24.67 6.35 12.29
CA LEU A 165 23.53 7.07 11.72
C LEU A 165 22.64 7.68 12.81
N LEU A 166 22.42 6.94 13.91
CA LEU A 166 21.66 7.41 15.07
C LEU A 166 22.35 8.58 15.78
N ALA A 167 23.69 8.57 15.89
CA ALA A 167 24.44 9.67 16.49
C ALA A 167 24.45 10.95 15.65
N ASN A 168 24.41 10.82 14.32
CA ASN A 168 24.43 11.95 13.39
C ASN A 168 23.03 12.46 13.02
N ASP A 169 21.96 11.97 13.65
CA ASP A 169 20.56 12.25 13.31
C ASP A 169 20.25 12.06 11.79
N ALA A 170 20.96 11.11 11.15
CA ALA A 170 20.85 10.85 9.72
C ALA A 170 19.52 10.15 9.40
N THR A 171 18.87 10.59 8.32
CA THR A 171 17.59 10.02 7.85
C THR A 171 17.76 8.95 6.79
N ASP A 172 18.91 8.88 6.13
CA ASP A 172 19.19 7.87 5.11
C ASP A 172 19.65 6.55 5.74
N LEU A 173 18.77 5.56 5.70
CA LEU A 173 18.99 4.20 6.20
C LEU A 173 19.39 3.22 5.10
N SER A 174 19.62 3.68 3.87
CA SER A 174 19.88 2.83 2.71
C SER A 174 21.12 1.94 2.90
N GLN A 175 22.20 2.51 3.45
CA GLN A 175 23.45 1.79 3.72
C GLN A 175 23.25 0.68 4.77
N TRP A 176 22.51 0.98 5.84
CA TRP A 176 22.19 0.01 6.89
C TRP A 176 21.34 -1.14 6.35
N LYS A 177 20.30 -0.85 5.56
CA LYS A 177 19.45 -1.87 4.94
C LYS A 177 20.26 -2.77 4.00
N LYS A 178 21.13 -2.17 3.18
CA LYS A 178 21.99 -2.91 2.25
C LYS A 178 22.95 -3.84 3.00
N GLN A 179 23.60 -3.35 4.05
CA GLN A 179 24.49 -4.19 4.85
C GLN A 179 23.73 -5.31 5.57
N SER A 180 22.55 -5.01 6.14
CA SER A 180 21.71 -6.01 6.79
C SER A 180 21.27 -7.11 5.81
N TYR A 181 20.91 -6.75 4.58
CA TYR A 181 20.60 -7.71 3.53
C TYR A 181 21.79 -8.62 3.21
N ASN A 182 23.00 -8.05 3.04
CA ASN A 182 24.22 -8.82 2.77
C ASN A 182 24.55 -9.81 3.91
N ASP A 183 24.33 -9.40 5.16
CA ASP A 183 24.52 -10.28 6.31
C ASP A 183 23.53 -11.45 6.27
N MET A 184 22.29 -11.22 5.82
CA MET A 184 21.27 -12.27 5.72
C MET A 184 21.56 -13.26 4.59
N THR A 185 22.04 -12.78 3.44
CA THR A 185 22.44 -13.67 2.34
C THR A 185 23.62 -14.56 2.71
N ASN A 186 24.49 -14.09 3.61
CA ASN A 186 25.63 -14.85 4.13
C ASN A 186 25.26 -15.73 5.34
N SER A 187 24.03 -15.64 5.83
CA SER A 187 23.56 -16.45 6.96
C SER A 187 23.10 -17.83 6.52
N LYS A 188 23.13 -18.80 7.44
CA LYS A 188 22.61 -20.16 7.22
C LYS A 188 21.08 -20.23 7.05
N PHE A 189 20.35 -19.16 7.35
CA PHE A 189 18.90 -19.14 7.38
C PHE A 189 18.26 -18.83 6.02
N PHE A 190 19.00 -18.22 5.08
CA PHE A 190 18.46 -17.75 3.82
C PHE A 190 19.33 -18.13 2.63
N TYR A 191 18.72 -18.16 1.45
CA TYR A 191 19.42 -18.17 0.17
C TYR A 191 18.72 -17.23 -0.82
N GLU A 192 19.47 -16.74 -1.81
CA GLU A 192 18.91 -15.85 -2.82
C GLU A 192 18.05 -16.62 -3.83
N SER A 193 16.87 -16.07 -4.10
CA SER A 193 15.99 -16.53 -5.17
C SER A 193 16.67 -16.26 -6.52
N LYS A 194 16.85 -17.33 -7.30
CA LYS A 194 17.37 -17.24 -8.69
C LYS A 194 16.33 -16.69 -9.67
N ASP A 195 15.09 -16.54 -9.25
CA ASP A 195 14.01 -16.07 -10.10
C ASP A 195 14.02 -14.54 -10.20
N GLY A 196 14.73 -14.03 -11.20
CA GLY A 196 14.63 -12.65 -11.63
C GLY A 196 13.21 -12.29 -12.09
N LYS A 197 12.86 -11.00 -11.98
CA LYS A 197 11.58 -10.42 -12.47
C LYS A 197 11.18 -11.06 -13.80
N SER A 198 10.06 -11.78 -13.82
CA SER A 198 9.69 -12.58 -14.99
C SER A 198 9.57 -11.69 -16.23
N LYS A 199 10.14 -12.13 -17.36
CA LYS A 199 10.08 -11.43 -18.65
C LYS A 199 8.62 -11.15 -19.09
N LEU A 200 7.69 -12.00 -18.65
CA LEU A 200 6.25 -11.87 -18.77
C LEU A 200 5.71 -10.57 -18.16
N LEU A 201 6.22 -10.14 -17.01
CA LEU A 201 5.79 -8.91 -16.33
C LEU A 201 5.97 -7.67 -17.22
N LYS A 202 7.08 -7.58 -17.97
CA LYS A 202 7.36 -6.44 -18.85
C LYS A 202 6.41 -6.38 -20.06
N ILE A 203 5.93 -7.53 -20.53
CA ILE A 203 5.01 -7.62 -21.67
C ILE A 203 3.62 -7.17 -21.26
N THR A 204 3.18 -7.54 -20.06
CA THR A 204 1.82 -7.25 -19.57
C THR A 204 1.66 -5.77 -19.20
N TYR A 205 2.69 -5.15 -18.62
CA TYR A 205 2.72 -3.68 -18.44
C TYR A 205 2.68 -2.93 -19.78
N ARG A 206 3.37 -3.43 -20.82
CA ARG A 206 3.28 -2.84 -22.15
C ARG A 206 1.87 -2.93 -22.72
N LEU A 207 1.19 -4.07 -22.57
CA LEU A 207 -0.20 -4.24 -23.02
C LEU A 207 -1.17 -3.32 -22.28
N ALA A 208 -1.01 -3.14 -20.96
CA ALA A 208 -1.80 -2.19 -20.19
C ALA A 208 -1.55 -0.74 -20.63
N TYR A 209 -0.29 -0.37 -20.88
CA TYR A 209 0.06 0.96 -21.36
C TYR A 209 -0.50 1.23 -22.77
N ILE A 210 -0.46 0.23 -23.65
CA ILE A 210 -1.09 0.28 -24.97
C ILE A 210 -2.60 0.50 -24.84
N SER A 211 -3.28 -0.21 -23.93
CA SER A 211 -4.72 -0.02 -23.70
C SER A 211 -5.07 1.39 -23.19
N LEU A 212 -4.22 1.98 -22.33
CA LEU A 212 -4.37 3.36 -21.88
C LEU A 212 -4.18 4.38 -23.02
N ILE A 213 -3.17 4.16 -23.88
CA ILE A 213 -2.94 5.03 -25.05
C ILE A 213 -4.14 4.98 -25.99
N PHE A 214 -4.64 3.78 -26.31
CA PHE A 214 -5.82 3.63 -27.16
C PHE A 214 -7.03 4.31 -26.53
N PHE A 215 -7.25 4.14 -25.22
CA PHE A 215 -8.32 4.84 -24.50
C PHE A 215 -8.23 6.36 -24.68
N ILE A 216 -7.04 6.96 -24.49
CA ILE A 216 -6.84 8.41 -24.62
C ILE A 216 -7.12 8.86 -26.06
N ILE A 217 -6.59 8.16 -27.06
CA ILE A 217 -6.79 8.51 -28.48
C ILE A 217 -8.28 8.46 -28.83
N PHE A 218 -8.97 7.39 -28.46
CA PHE A 218 -10.39 7.24 -28.72
C PHE A 218 -11.26 8.23 -27.93
N PHE A 219 -10.86 8.59 -26.71
CA PHE A 219 -11.54 9.61 -25.92
C PHE A 219 -11.39 11.01 -26.53
N ILE A 220 -10.21 11.34 -27.05
CA ILE A 220 -9.98 12.60 -27.77
C ILE A 220 -10.82 12.64 -29.05
N LEU A 221 -10.85 11.54 -29.82
CA LEU A 221 -11.70 11.44 -31.01
C LEU A 221 -13.18 11.63 -30.65
N PHE A 222 -13.64 11.02 -29.56
CA PHE A 222 -14.99 11.20 -29.03
C PHE A 222 -15.29 12.65 -28.64
N LEU A 223 -14.36 13.34 -27.98
CA LEU A 223 -14.51 14.77 -27.64
C LEU A 223 -14.61 15.65 -28.90
N ILE A 224 -13.74 15.41 -29.89
CA ILE A 224 -13.75 16.18 -31.15
C ILE A 224 -15.07 15.99 -31.90
N THR A 225 -15.57 14.75 -32.00
CA THR A 225 -16.85 14.48 -32.67
C THR A 225 -18.04 15.04 -31.90
N SER A 226 -18.03 14.95 -30.57
CA SER A 226 -19.08 15.53 -29.71
C SER A 226 -19.12 17.06 -29.80
N LEU A 227 -17.95 17.72 -29.82
CA LEU A 227 -17.85 19.16 -30.00
C LEU A 227 -18.31 19.60 -31.39
N ARG A 228 -18.06 18.81 -32.44
CA ARG A 228 -18.52 19.10 -33.80
C ARG A 228 -20.04 18.97 -33.95
N ASN A 229 -20.65 18.06 -33.20
CA ASN A 229 -22.09 17.82 -33.25
C ASN A 229 -22.88 18.62 -32.20
N LEU A 230 -22.24 19.56 -31.49
CA LEU A 230 -22.86 20.40 -30.45
C LEU A 230 -23.97 21.30 -31.02
N GLU A 231 -23.88 21.68 -32.30
CA GLU A 231 -24.91 22.48 -32.99
C GLU A 231 -26.20 21.69 -33.26
N ASN A 232 -26.16 20.35 -33.23
CA ASN A 232 -27.32 19.48 -33.46
C ASN A 232 -27.97 18.99 -32.15
N LEU A 233 -27.56 19.49 -30.98
CA LEU A 233 -28.05 19.03 -29.66
C LEU A 233 -29.57 19.12 -29.51
N ASP A 234 -30.21 20.12 -30.13
CA ASP A 234 -31.67 20.30 -30.12
C ASP A 234 -32.40 19.20 -30.92
N ASN A 235 -31.80 18.69 -31.99
CA ASN A 235 -32.32 17.52 -32.70
C ASN A 235 -32.15 16.25 -31.87
N PHE A 236 -31.05 16.14 -31.11
CA PHE A 236 -30.79 14.98 -30.26
C PHE A 236 -31.77 14.84 -29.11
N THR A 237 -32.09 15.94 -28.41
CA THR A 237 -33.07 15.92 -27.32
C THR A 237 -34.47 15.58 -27.83
N TYR A 238 -34.88 16.13 -28.97
CA TYR A 238 -36.14 15.79 -29.65
C TYR A 238 -36.22 14.30 -30.03
N ILE A 239 -35.14 13.76 -30.61
CA ILE A 239 -35.04 12.35 -30.98
C ILE A 239 -35.09 11.43 -29.76
N PHE A 240 -34.42 11.81 -28.66
CA PHE A 240 -34.36 11.01 -27.43
C PHE A 240 -35.70 10.99 -26.68
N ASP A 241 -36.38 12.14 -26.59
CA ASP A 241 -37.73 12.25 -26.02
C ASP A 241 -38.74 11.44 -26.85
N TYR A 242 -38.61 11.42 -28.17
CA TYR A 242 -39.43 10.58 -29.04
C TYR A 242 -39.13 9.08 -28.84
N PHE A 243 -37.86 8.70 -28.64
CA PHE A 243 -37.42 7.33 -28.41
C PHE A 243 -37.93 6.74 -27.08
N ILE A 244 -37.98 7.53 -26.00
CA ILE A 244 -38.47 7.10 -24.69
C ILE A 244 -39.98 6.79 -24.71
N ASN A 245 -40.73 7.49 -25.56
CA ASN A 245 -42.19 7.43 -25.60
C ASN A 245 -42.74 6.49 -26.69
N MET A 246 -41.87 5.70 -27.35
CA MET A 246 -42.22 4.89 -28.51
C MET A 246 -42.57 3.44 -28.12
N GLU A 247 -43.64 2.87 -28.70
CA GLU A 247 -43.93 1.43 -28.59
C GLU A 247 -42.90 0.59 -29.38
N ASN A 248 -42.51 -0.58 -28.84
CA ASN A 248 -41.39 -1.41 -29.32
C ASN A 248 -41.40 -1.75 -30.83
N ASN A 249 -42.56 -1.73 -31.50
CA ASN A 249 -42.69 -2.08 -32.92
C ASN A 249 -42.35 -0.93 -33.88
N ASP A 250 -42.35 0.33 -33.42
CA ASP A 250 -41.99 1.47 -34.27
C ASP A 250 -40.49 1.82 -34.16
N LEU A 251 -39.80 1.29 -33.14
CA LEU A 251 -38.38 1.53 -32.85
C LEU A 251 -37.47 1.17 -34.03
N SER A 252 -37.71 0.03 -34.68
CA SER A 252 -36.90 -0.42 -35.82
C SER A 252 -37.08 0.49 -37.03
N ASN A 253 -38.31 0.91 -37.32
CA ASN A 253 -38.59 1.79 -38.46
C ASN A 253 -38.03 3.19 -38.24
N PHE A 254 -38.05 3.70 -37.01
CA PHE A 254 -37.47 5.00 -36.68
C PHE A 254 -35.94 5.04 -36.81
N ILE A 255 -35.24 3.99 -36.34
CA ILE A 255 -33.78 3.86 -36.50
C ILE A 255 -33.42 3.78 -38.00
N ILE A 256 -34.20 3.05 -38.80
CA ILE A 256 -33.96 2.90 -40.25
C ILE A 256 -34.16 4.21 -41.01
N THR A 257 -35.14 5.02 -40.60
CA THR A 257 -35.50 6.26 -41.31
C THR A 257 -34.55 7.41 -40.98
N ASN A 258 -34.00 7.46 -39.77
CA ASN A 258 -33.07 8.51 -39.34
C ASN A 258 -31.61 8.06 -39.45
N ASN A 259 -30.95 8.42 -40.56
CA ASN A 259 -29.54 8.09 -40.80
C ASN A 259 -28.60 8.59 -39.67
N GLU A 260 -28.98 9.66 -38.96
CA GLU A 260 -28.22 10.19 -37.83
C GLU A 260 -28.27 9.28 -36.59
N MET A 261 -29.31 8.47 -36.39
CA MET A 261 -29.43 7.55 -35.25
C MET A 261 -28.45 6.38 -35.31
N TYR A 262 -28.10 5.92 -36.52
CA TYR A 262 -27.04 4.91 -36.69
C TYR A 262 -25.70 5.39 -36.16
N ILE A 263 -25.41 6.69 -36.35
CA ILE A 263 -24.17 7.31 -35.89
C ILE A 263 -24.13 7.31 -34.36
N VAL A 264 -25.24 7.64 -33.69
CA VAL A 264 -25.35 7.65 -32.22
C VAL A 264 -25.18 6.26 -31.62
N ILE A 265 -25.88 5.25 -32.16
CA ILE A 265 -25.80 3.88 -31.68
C ILE A 265 -24.40 3.32 -31.90
N ALA A 266 -23.79 3.59 -33.07
CA ALA A 266 -22.41 3.23 -33.34
C ALA A 266 -21.45 3.89 -32.32
N PHE A 267 -21.66 5.17 -31.97
CA PHE A 267 -20.85 5.84 -30.95
C PHE A 267 -21.02 5.24 -29.55
N MET A 268 -22.24 4.90 -29.13
CA MET A 268 -22.48 4.27 -27.83
C MET A 268 -21.82 2.89 -27.73
N LEU A 269 -21.91 2.09 -28.80
CA LEU A 269 -21.24 0.79 -28.88
C LEU A 269 -19.71 0.94 -28.86
N LEU A 270 -19.17 1.92 -29.58
CA LEU A 270 -17.73 2.18 -29.65
C LEU A 270 -17.20 2.67 -28.29
N ALA A 271 -17.93 3.57 -27.61
CA ALA A 271 -17.63 3.99 -26.24
C ALA A 271 -17.68 2.81 -25.26
N GLY A 272 -18.66 1.92 -25.36
CA GLY A 272 -18.75 0.69 -24.58
C GLY A 272 -17.56 -0.25 -24.79
N ILE A 273 -17.11 -0.43 -26.04
CA ILE A 273 -15.94 -1.24 -26.39
C ILE A 273 -14.65 -0.60 -25.86
N ILE A 274 -14.53 0.74 -25.89
CA ILE A 274 -13.39 1.48 -25.33
C ILE A 274 -13.34 1.32 -23.81
N PHE A 275 -14.46 1.50 -23.11
CA PHE A 275 -14.55 1.28 -21.66
C PHE A 275 -14.27 -0.18 -21.29
N GLY A 276 -14.82 -1.14 -22.05
CA GLY A 276 -14.60 -2.56 -21.85
C GLY A 276 -13.14 -2.97 -22.04
N SER A 277 -12.47 -2.45 -23.08
CA SER A 277 -11.06 -2.72 -23.35
C SER A 277 -10.12 -2.08 -22.33
N PHE A 278 -10.44 -0.90 -21.80
CA PHE A 278 -9.71 -0.29 -20.69
C PHE A 278 -9.82 -1.14 -19.41
N ILE A 279 -11.03 -1.54 -19.03
CA ILE A 279 -11.26 -2.41 -17.86
C ILE A 279 -10.56 -3.78 -18.05
N ALA A 280 -10.61 -4.36 -19.25
CA ALA A 280 -9.94 -5.61 -19.58
C ALA A 280 -8.40 -5.48 -19.50
N GLY A 281 -7.83 -4.38 -20.00
CA GLY A 281 -6.39 -4.11 -19.92
C GLY A 281 -5.88 -4.03 -18.48
N ILE A 282 -6.64 -3.36 -17.59
CA ILE A 282 -6.32 -3.32 -16.16
C ILE A 282 -6.55 -4.70 -15.51
N GLY A 283 -7.56 -5.45 -15.94
CA GLY A 283 -7.85 -6.81 -15.47
C GLY A 283 -6.74 -7.82 -15.78
N VAL A 284 -6.15 -7.75 -16.99
CA VAL A 284 -5.00 -8.58 -17.38
C VAL A 284 -3.75 -8.18 -16.60
N ALA A 285 -3.47 -6.88 -16.48
CA ALA A 285 -2.38 -6.39 -15.64
C ALA A 285 -2.51 -6.88 -14.19
N ARG A 286 -3.74 -6.90 -13.65
CA ARG A 286 -4.07 -7.44 -12.34
C ARG A 286 -3.79 -8.94 -12.25
N PHE A 287 -4.24 -9.74 -13.21
CA PHE A 287 -4.04 -11.20 -13.21
C PHE A 287 -2.56 -11.55 -13.25
N ASP A 288 -1.81 -10.94 -14.16
CA ASP A 288 -0.40 -11.25 -14.33
C ASP A 288 0.47 -10.72 -13.20
N TYR A 289 0.16 -9.53 -12.65
CA TYR A 289 0.90 -8.99 -11.52
C TYR A 289 0.66 -9.77 -10.22
N VAL A 290 -0.56 -10.26 -10.01
CA VAL A 290 -0.90 -11.11 -8.85
C VAL A 290 -0.28 -12.51 -8.98
N ASN A 291 -0.17 -13.04 -10.20
CA ASN A 291 0.40 -14.38 -10.41
C ASN A 291 1.93 -14.39 -10.48
N ASN A 292 2.55 -13.30 -10.93
CA ASN A 292 4.00 -13.16 -11.05
C ASN A 292 4.61 -12.28 -9.95
N VAL A 293 3.96 -12.21 -8.79
CA VAL A 293 4.43 -11.49 -7.59
C VAL A 293 5.93 -11.63 -7.45
N ASN A 294 6.62 -10.49 -7.26
CA ASN A 294 8.05 -10.44 -6.95
C ASN A 294 8.33 -11.53 -5.94
N LYS A 295 8.97 -12.60 -6.38
CA LYS A 295 9.46 -13.61 -5.45
C LYS A 295 10.39 -12.85 -4.51
N SER A 296 10.17 -13.01 -3.21
CA SER A 296 11.07 -12.45 -2.21
C SER A 296 12.50 -12.77 -2.64
N LYS A 297 13.38 -11.77 -2.59
CA LYS A 297 14.77 -11.97 -2.99
C LYS A 297 15.44 -13.03 -2.14
N LEU A 298 14.98 -13.18 -0.90
CA LEU A 298 15.41 -14.20 0.04
C LEU A 298 14.35 -15.30 0.14
N ILE A 299 14.81 -16.54 0.24
CA ILE A 299 14.01 -17.70 0.58
C ILE A 299 14.62 -18.36 1.82
N ARG A 300 13.76 -18.78 2.76
CA ARG A 300 14.19 -19.48 3.99
C ARG A 300 14.74 -20.86 3.65
N THR A 301 15.84 -21.24 4.29
CA THR A 301 16.34 -22.63 4.30
C THR A 301 15.46 -23.50 5.23
N ASN A 302 15.70 -24.81 5.27
CA ASN A 302 15.04 -25.69 6.26
C ASN A 302 15.35 -25.24 7.70
N GLU A 303 16.58 -24.81 7.96
CA GLU A 303 16.95 -24.25 9.26
C GLU A 303 16.22 -22.92 9.51
N GLY A 304 16.15 -22.04 8.52
CA GLY A 304 15.38 -20.79 8.59
C GLY A 304 13.90 -21.03 8.90
N ASN A 305 13.27 -22.01 8.26
CA ASN A 305 11.88 -22.40 8.53
C ASN A 305 11.70 -22.95 9.96
N ARG A 306 12.65 -23.76 10.45
CA ARG A 306 12.63 -24.28 11.83
C ARG A 306 12.73 -23.15 12.84
N THR A 307 13.65 -22.21 12.62
CA THR A 307 13.83 -21.05 13.50
C THR A 307 12.61 -20.13 13.45
N THR A 308 12.01 -19.93 12.26
CA THR A 308 10.76 -19.16 12.11
C THR A 308 9.61 -19.80 12.87
N GLU A 309 9.55 -21.13 12.94
CA GLU A 309 8.56 -21.86 13.73
C GLU A 309 8.73 -21.61 15.24
N TYR A 310 9.97 -21.56 15.74
CA TYR A 310 10.24 -21.16 17.13
C TYR A 310 9.83 -19.71 17.39
N ILE A 311 10.14 -18.79 16.47
CA ILE A 311 9.71 -17.39 16.56
C ILE A 311 8.18 -17.26 16.56
N PHE A 312 7.48 -18.02 15.70
CA PHE A 312 6.02 -18.06 15.67
C PHE A 312 5.45 -18.55 17.02
N GLY A 313 5.99 -19.63 17.57
CA GLY A 313 5.56 -20.14 18.87
C GLY A 313 5.83 -19.16 20.00
N LEU A 314 6.94 -18.43 19.93
CA LEU A 314 7.29 -17.40 20.91
C LEU A 314 6.37 -16.19 20.83
N LYS A 315 6.02 -15.76 19.62
CA LYS A 315 5.03 -14.70 19.42
C LYS A 315 3.71 -15.04 20.08
N ASN A 316 3.20 -16.25 19.85
CA ASN A 316 1.95 -16.70 20.47
C ASN A 316 2.07 -16.76 22.01
N PHE A 317 3.22 -17.24 22.51
CA PHE A 317 3.45 -17.27 23.96
C PHE A 317 3.44 -15.87 24.58
N ILE A 318 4.12 -14.90 23.95
CA ILE A 318 4.15 -13.51 24.39
C ILE A 318 2.74 -12.92 24.38
N ASN A 319 1.99 -13.11 23.29
CA ASN A 319 0.64 -12.56 23.16
C ASN A 319 -0.35 -13.17 24.17
N ASP A 320 -0.33 -14.49 24.36
CA ASP A 320 -1.38 -15.19 25.11
C ASP A 320 -1.07 -15.32 26.61
N PHE A 321 0.21 -15.38 26.99
CA PHE A 321 0.63 -15.73 28.36
C PHE A 321 1.46 -14.67 29.05
N THR A 322 1.72 -13.51 28.42
CA THR A 322 2.48 -12.43 29.04
C THR A 322 1.70 -11.12 29.03
N LEU A 323 1.99 -10.25 30.00
CA LEU A 323 1.47 -8.88 30.05
C LEU A 323 2.46 -7.89 29.40
N LEU A 324 3.35 -8.37 28.53
CA LEU A 324 4.40 -7.54 27.93
C LEU A 324 3.86 -6.44 27.03
N SER A 325 2.65 -6.60 26.48
CA SER A 325 1.96 -5.55 25.71
C SER A 325 1.60 -4.32 26.55
N GLU A 326 1.46 -4.48 27.87
CA GLU A 326 1.03 -3.42 28.78
C GLU A 326 2.20 -2.73 29.49
N ARG A 327 3.37 -3.37 29.55
CA ARG A 327 4.54 -2.93 30.32
C ARG A 327 5.27 -1.74 29.71
N GLU A 328 5.81 -0.91 30.60
CA GLU A 328 6.63 0.26 30.27
C GLU A 328 8.12 -0.08 30.25
N LYS A 329 8.92 0.73 29.55
CA LYS A 329 10.39 0.57 29.48
C LYS A 329 11.07 0.60 30.85
N LYS A 330 10.48 1.20 31.89
CA LYS A 330 11.10 1.29 33.23
C LYS A 330 10.92 0.03 34.09
N GLU A 331 9.99 -0.85 33.76
CA GLU A 331 9.64 -2.05 34.55
C GLU A 331 10.53 -3.28 34.22
N LEU A 332 11.72 -3.00 33.69
CA LEU A 332 12.49 -3.87 32.79
C LEU A 332 13.29 -4.99 33.48
N VAL A 333 13.45 -4.99 34.80
CA VAL A 333 14.51 -5.73 35.52
C VAL A 333 14.38 -7.28 35.48
N LEU A 334 13.35 -7.85 34.84
CA LEU A 334 13.08 -9.30 34.88
C LEU A 334 12.95 -10.00 33.50
N TRP A 335 12.86 -9.29 32.37
CA TRP A 335 12.46 -9.91 31.07
C TRP A 335 13.22 -9.39 29.83
N ASP A 336 14.49 -9.00 29.98
CA ASP A 336 15.31 -8.28 28.98
C ASP A 336 15.14 -8.75 27.53
N ASP A 337 15.35 -10.05 27.24
CA ASP A 337 15.26 -10.58 25.87
C ASP A 337 13.83 -10.67 25.35
N PHE A 338 12.87 -11.03 26.21
CA PHE A 338 11.46 -11.16 25.82
C PHE A 338 10.84 -9.81 25.46
N LEU A 339 11.33 -8.71 26.02
CA LEU A 339 10.87 -7.39 25.66
C LEU A 339 11.36 -6.97 24.27
N ILE A 340 12.62 -7.25 23.94
CA ILE A 340 13.14 -7.08 22.58
C ILE A 340 12.28 -7.90 21.61
N TYR A 341 12.00 -9.16 21.94
CA TYR A 341 11.15 -10.02 21.11
C TYR A 341 9.73 -9.45 20.99
N ALA A 342 9.12 -8.96 22.06
CA ALA A 342 7.80 -8.35 22.04
C ALA A 342 7.77 -7.10 21.13
N VAL A 343 8.84 -6.31 21.07
CA VAL A 343 8.94 -5.15 20.18
C VAL A 343 9.11 -5.59 18.71
N VAL A 344 10.04 -6.51 18.41
CA VAL A 344 10.24 -7.01 17.02
C VAL A 344 8.99 -7.71 16.49
N LEU A 345 8.30 -8.46 17.35
CA LEU A 345 7.13 -9.25 17.00
C LEU A 345 5.82 -8.45 17.05
N GLU A 346 5.89 -7.13 17.31
CA GLU A 346 4.76 -6.20 17.32
C GLU A 346 3.74 -6.43 18.44
N GLU A 347 4.18 -7.03 19.54
CA GLU A 347 3.37 -7.29 20.74
C GLU A 347 3.44 -6.13 21.76
N ASN A 348 4.47 -5.27 21.72
CA ASN A 348 4.54 -4.04 22.54
C ASN A 348 4.81 -2.79 21.68
N LYS A 349 3.76 -1.98 21.48
CA LYS A 349 3.83 -0.71 20.72
C LYS A 349 4.18 0.51 21.55
N LYS A 350 3.85 0.50 22.86
CA LYS A 350 4.10 1.63 23.75
C LYS A 350 5.57 2.01 23.77
N ILE A 351 6.44 1.00 23.74
CA ILE A 351 7.90 1.20 23.73
C ILE A 351 8.39 1.76 22.39
N ILE A 352 7.78 1.36 21.28
CA ILE A 352 8.09 1.94 19.96
C ILE A 352 7.80 3.45 20.00
N ASP A 353 6.61 3.83 20.47
CA ASP A 353 6.20 5.23 20.60
C ASP A 353 7.09 6.01 21.58
N GLU A 354 7.45 5.42 22.72
CA GLU A 354 8.39 6.00 23.68
C GLU A 354 9.77 6.26 23.03
N ILE A 355 10.35 5.27 22.35
CA ILE A 355 11.65 5.41 21.67
C ILE A 355 11.60 6.50 20.59
N PHE A 356 10.53 6.56 19.80
CA PHE A 356 10.39 7.57 18.75
C PHE A 356 9.92 8.94 19.25
N SER A 357 9.31 9.04 20.43
CA SER A 357 8.97 10.33 21.06
C SER A 357 10.24 11.15 21.34
N TYR A 358 11.30 10.50 21.83
CA TYR A 358 12.63 11.13 21.99
C TYR A 358 13.21 11.65 20.67
N ARG A 359 12.85 11.04 19.54
CA ARG A 359 13.27 11.47 18.20
C ARG A 359 12.40 12.60 17.64
N ASN A 360 11.09 12.56 17.90
CA ASN A 360 10.11 13.48 17.34
C ASN A 360 10.07 14.85 18.03
N GLU A 361 10.34 14.93 19.34
CA GLU A 361 10.41 16.21 20.08
C GLU A 361 11.43 17.18 19.44
N LYS A 362 12.59 16.67 18.99
CA LYS A 362 13.60 17.47 18.28
C LYS A 362 13.17 17.94 16.89
N LYS A 363 12.35 17.17 16.16
CA LYS A 363 11.86 17.57 14.84
C LYS A 363 10.89 18.74 14.98
N TYR A 364 10.06 18.73 16.01
CA TYR A 364 9.16 19.84 16.35
C TYR A 364 9.94 21.07 16.84
N GLU A 365 10.92 20.90 17.74
CA GLU A 365 11.76 22.02 18.22
C GLU A 365 12.62 22.63 17.12
N SER A 366 13.21 21.86 16.21
CA SER A 366 14.02 22.41 15.11
C SER A 366 13.17 23.15 14.06
N THR A 367 11.91 22.71 13.86
CA THR A 367 10.96 23.37 12.97
C THR A 367 10.44 24.67 13.62
N LEU A 368 10.11 24.66 14.92
CA LEU A 368 9.75 25.85 15.69
C LEU A 368 10.89 26.87 15.79
N ASN A 369 12.13 26.42 15.99
CA ASN A 369 13.30 27.31 16.03
C ASN A 369 13.67 27.86 14.65
N LYS A 370 13.42 27.12 13.56
CA LYS A 370 13.48 27.68 12.20
C LYS A 370 12.41 28.75 11.99
N ILE A 371 11.16 28.50 12.41
CA ILE A 371 10.06 29.46 12.27
C ILE A 371 10.32 30.73 13.11
N LYS A 372 10.81 30.59 14.34
CA LYS A 372 11.23 31.71 15.22
C LYS A 372 12.48 32.46 14.75
N LYS A 373 13.15 32.01 13.67
CA LYS A 373 14.24 32.76 13.03
C LYS A 373 13.72 33.67 11.90
N TYR A 374 12.48 33.46 11.49
CA TYR A 374 11.78 34.23 10.45
C TYR A 374 10.64 35.10 11.00
N PHE A 375 10.46 35.11 12.33
CA PHE A 375 9.68 36.05 13.12
C PHE A 375 10.58 36.60 14.22
#